data_AF-A0A1E7FGQ8-F1
#
_entry.id   AF-A0A1E7FGQ8-F1
#
_cell.length_a   1.000
_cell.length_b   1.000
_cell.length_c   1.000
_cell.angle_alpha   90.00
_cell.angle_beta   90.00
_cell.angle_gamma   90.00
#
_symmetry.space_group_name_H-M   'P 1'
#
loop_
_entity.id
_entity.type
_entity.pdbx_description
1 polymer ?
#
loop_
_entity_poly.entity_id
_entity_poly.type
_entity_poly.pdbx_seq_one_letter_code
_entity_poly.pdbx_strand_id
1 'polypeptide(L)'
;MSSSNIPPVLRGILRRLRVNKTDHISKPTSSQIIDNGTTSATRKYVLNWYRRELVDHNNNNNNNNNKKEEEKLHKLLANEYLSLRENIDERTRLQQLDAGAEKQFSPKEMSRRAAARAGLQMPDLNPDLK
;
A
#
# COMPACT_ATOMS: atom_id res chain seq x y z
N MET A 1 -23.51 17.19 46.80
CA MET A 1 -22.33 16.79 46.02
C MET A 1 -22.81 16.22 44.70
N SER A 2 -22.55 16.91 43.60
CA SER A 2 -23.14 16.60 42.28
C SER A 2 -22.48 15.37 41.65
N SER A 3 -23.28 14.39 41.26
CA SER A 3 -22.84 13.26 40.45
C SER A 3 -22.68 13.72 39.01
N SER A 4 -21.45 13.71 38.50
CA SER A 4 -21.18 14.00 37.09
C SER A 4 -21.63 12.81 36.23
N ASN A 5 -22.74 13.01 35.50
CA ASN A 5 -23.24 12.10 34.47
C ASN A 5 -22.29 12.13 33.25
N ILE A 6 -21.20 11.39 33.35
CA ILE A 6 -20.30 11.13 32.21
C ILE A 6 -20.94 10.03 31.36
N PRO A 7 -21.24 10.28 30.07
CA PRO A 7 -21.86 9.27 29.21
C PRO A 7 -20.94 8.04 29.06
N PRO A 8 -21.52 6.84 28.90
CA PRO A 8 -20.78 5.57 28.95
C PRO A 8 -19.66 5.48 27.91
N VAL A 9 -19.84 6.14 26.77
CA VAL A 9 -18.86 6.22 25.68
C VAL A 9 -17.59 6.96 26.13
N LEU A 10 -17.74 8.09 26.81
CA LEU A 10 -16.62 8.86 27.35
C LEU A 10 -15.90 8.12 28.49
N ARG A 11 -16.62 7.34 29.31
CA ARG A 11 -15.98 6.42 30.28
C ARG A 11 -15.12 5.37 29.60
N GLY A 12 -15.57 4.82 28.48
CA GLY A 12 -14.84 3.83 27.70
C GLY A 12 -13.53 4.39 27.11
N ILE A 13 -13.56 5.62 26.61
CA ILE A 13 -12.38 6.30 26.04
C ILE A 13 -11.39 6.67 27.15
N LEU A 14 -11.87 7.24 28.26
CA LEU A 14 -11.01 7.60 29.41
C LEU A 14 -10.37 6.37 30.07
N ARG A 15 -11.05 5.22 30.08
CA ARG A 15 -10.48 3.95 30.56
C ARG A 15 -9.32 3.46 29.67
N ARG A 16 -9.38 3.69 28.35
CA ARG A 16 -8.33 3.31 27.40
C ARG A 16 -7.11 4.23 27.45
N LEU A 17 -7.32 5.50 27.82
CA LEU A 17 -6.25 6.50 27.97
C LEU A 17 -5.55 6.46 29.34
N ARG A 18 -6.10 5.71 30.31
CA ARG A 18 -5.49 5.54 31.62
C ARG A 18 -4.27 4.63 31.49
N VAL A 19 -3.12 5.23 31.22
CA VAL A 19 -1.81 4.60 31.21
C VAL A 19 -1.50 4.06 32.61
N ASN A 20 -1.38 2.74 32.75
CA ASN A 20 -0.85 2.12 33.95
C ASN A 20 0.66 2.32 33.96
N LYS A 21 1.11 3.23 34.82
CA LYS A 21 2.51 3.36 35.22
C LYS A 21 2.69 2.33 36.35
N THR A 22 3.70 1.45 36.22
CA THR A 22 4.04 0.25 37.05
C THR A 22 3.31 -1.04 36.62
N ASP A 23 3.88 -2.23 36.44
CA ASP A 23 5.21 -2.79 36.71
C ASP A 23 5.36 -4.20 36.06
N HIS A 24 6.62 -4.57 35.76
CA HIS A 24 7.27 -5.89 35.76
C HIS A 24 6.80 -7.12 34.92
N ILE A 25 7.67 -7.47 33.95
CA ILE A 25 8.33 -8.78 33.71
C ILE A 25 7.47 -10.05 33.85
N SER A 26 7.12 -10.66 32.72
CA SER A 26 7.10 -12.13 32.59
C SER A 26 7.58 -12.55 31.19
N LYS A 27 8.24 -13.72 31.16
CA LYS A 27 9.22 -14.25 30.21
C LYS A 27 8.81 -14.27 28.71
N PRO A 28 9.77 -14.19 27.76
CA PRO A 28 9.51 -14.30 26.34
C PRO A 28 9.42 -15.77 25.91
N THR A 29 8.26 -16.20 25.41
CA THR A 29 8.10 -17.54 24.80
C THR A 29 8.00 -17.39 23.29
N SER A 30 9.12 -17.71 22.63
CA SER A 30 9.25 -18.19 21.25
C SER A 30 8.33 -17.58 20.17
N SER A 31 8.78 -16.46 19.60
CA SER A 31 9.01 -16.32 18.16
C SER A 31 9.58 -14.93 17.92
N GLN A 32 10.90 -14.82 18.05
CA GLN A 32 11.63 -13.71 17.47
C GLN A 32 11.48 -13.80 15.95
N ILE A 33 10.42 -13.18 15.45
CA ILE A 33 10.35 -12.80 14.04
C ILE A 33 11.34 -11.66 13.91
N ILE A 34 12.44 -11.97 13.26
CA ILE A 34 13.53 -11.10 12.86
C ILE A 34 12.94 -9.74 12.43
N ASP A 35 13.16 -8.70 13.23
CA ASP A 35 12.85 -7.31 12.91
C ASP A 35 13.87 -6.81 11.88
N ASN A 36 13.78 -7.35 10.66
CA ASN A 36 14.50 -6.83 9.51
C ASN A 36 13.79 -5.54 9.04
N GLY A 37 14.34 -4.41 9.47
CA GLY A 37 14.27 -3.11 8.77
C GLY A 37 12.88 -2.47 8.69
N THR A 38 12.65 -1.46 9.53
CA THR A 38 11.69 -0.36 9.30
C THR A 38 10.35 -0.78 8.71
N THR A 39 9.61 -1.64 9.40
CA THR A 39 8.20 -1.84 9.06
C THR A 39 7.45 -0.54 9.39
N SER A 40 7.08 0.24 8.37
CA SER A 40 6.19 1.39 8.50
C SER A 40 4.98 1.04 9.38
N ALA A 41 4.51 1.98 10.21
CA ALA A 41 3.34 1.78 11.08
C ALA A 41 2.12 1.28 10.27
N THR A 42 1.99 1.74 9.02
CA THR A 42 0.99 1.29 8.06
C THR A 42 1.14 -0.19 7.72
N ARG A 43 2.38 -0.67 7.51
CA ARG A 43 2.66 -2.10 7.25
C ARG A 43 2.25 -2.97 8.43
N LYS A 44 2.53 -2.54 9.66
CA LYS A 44 2.10 -3.25 10.87
C LYS A 44 0.57 -3.31 10.98
N TYR A 45 -0.10 -2.20 10.71
CA TYR A 45 -1.57 -2.13 10.72
C TYR A 45 -2.20 -3.06 9.67
N VAL A 46 -1.72 -3.02 8.42
CA VAL A 46 -2.22 -3.87 7.33
C VAL A 46 -2.02 -5.36 7.64
N LEU A 47 -0.85 -5.74 8.15
CA LEU A 47 -0.59 -7.13 8.54
C LEU A 47 -1.48 -7.59 9.70
N ASN A 48 -1.74 -6.72 10.67
CA ASN A 48 -2.60 -7.06 11.80
C ASN A 48 -4.08 -7.14 11.40
N TRP A 49 -4.52 -6.27 10.49
CA TRP A 49 -5.85 -6.35 9.89
C TRP A 49 -6.04 -7.67 9.13
N TYR A 50 -5.10 -8.03 8.26
CA TYR A 50 -5.16 -9.28 7.48
C TYR A 50 -5.20 -10.53 8.37
N ARG A 51 -4.43 -10.54 9.47
CA ARG A 51 -4.44 -11.65 10.43
C ARG A 51 -5.77 -11.77 11.17
N ARG A 52 -6.46 -10.66 11.45
CA ARG A 52 -7.79 -10.69 12.11
C ARG A 52 -8.85 -11.26 11.17
N GLU A 53 -8.88 -10.80 9.92
CA GLU A 53 -9.77 -11.32 8.88
C GLU A 53 -9.61 -12.84 8.70
N LEU A 54 -8.37 -13.34 8.67
CA LEU A 54 -8.10 -14.78 8.57
C LEU A 54 -8.66 -15.61 9.76
N VAL A 55 -8.69 -15.05 10.96
CA VAL A 55 -9.23 -15.72 12.15
C VAL A 55 -10.77 -15.72 12.11
N ASP A 56 -11.37 -14.60 11.70
CA ASP A 56 -12.82 -14.47 11.58
C ASP A 56 -13.39 -15.35 10.44
N HIS A 57 -12.64 -15.54 9.35
CA HIS A 57 -12.98 -16.46 8.26
C HIS A 57 -12.90 -17.94 8.67
N ASN A 58 -11.86 -18.35 9.43
CA ASN A 58 -11.72 -19.73 9.89
C ASN A 58 -12.86 -20.19 10.80
N ASN A 59 -13.42 -19.29 11.62
CA ASN A 59 -14.58 -19.61 12.47
C ASN A 59 -15.89 -19.76 11.68
N ASN A 60 -15.98 -19.19 10.48
CA ASN A 60 -17.16 -19.26 9.60
C ASN A 60 -17.09 -20.39 8.54
N ASN A 61 -15.96 -21.11 8.46
CA ASN A 61 -15.64 -22.06 7.39
C ASN A 61 -16.19 -23.49 7.59
N ASN A 62 -17.22 -23.67 8.42
CA ASN A 62 -17.96 -24.94 8.51
C ASN A 62 -18.93 -25.17 7.32
N ASN A 63 -19.00 -24.25 6.35
CA ASN A 63 -19.82 -24.35 5.15
C ASN A 63 -18.95 -24.62 3.90
N ASN A 64 -18.92 -25.87 3.44
CA ASN A 64 -18.12 -26.35 2.29
C ASN A 64 -18.29 -25.57 0.97
N ASN A 65 -19.39 -24.82 0.82
CA ASN A 65 -19.66 -24.00 -0.37
C ASN A 65 -18.78 -22.74 -0.42
N ASN A 66 -18.44 -22.16 0.73
CA ASN A 66 -17.65 -20.93 0.81
C ASN A 66 -16.19 -21.16 0.42
N LYS A 67 -15.63 -22.33 0.78
CA LYS A 67 -14.24 -22.69 0.46
C LYS A 67 -13.94 -22.68 -1.04
N LYS A 68 -14.88 -23.14 -1.87
CA LYS A 68 -14.70 -23.18 -3.34
C LYS A 68 -14.74 -21.78 -3.96
N GLU A 69 -15.50 -20.86 -3.37
CA GLU A 69 -15.54 -19.46 -3.81
C GLU A 69 -14.27 -18.71 -3.35
N GLU A 70 -13.80 -18.96 -2.14
CA GLU A 70 -12.53 -18.43 -1.62
C GLU A 70 -11.34 -18.89 -2.48
N GLU A 71 -11.25 -20.18 -2.84
CA GLU A 71 -10.20 -20.69 -3.73
C GLU A 71 -10.21 -20.02 -5.11
N LYS A 72 -11.39 -19.70 -5.65
CA LYS A 72 -11.51 -18.96 -6.91
C LYS A 72 -11.02 -17.51 -6.76
N LEU A 73 -11.42 -16.84 -5.69
CA LEU A 73 -10.98 -15.46 -5.40
C LEU A 73 -9.45 -15.39 -5.22
N HIS A 74 -8.86 -16.32 -4.49
CA HIS A 74 -7.40 -16.37 -4.30
C HIS A 74 -6.65 -16.60 -5.61
N LYS A 75 -7.16 -17.48 -6.48
CA LYS A 75 -6.56 -17.71 -7.82
C LYS A 75 -6.67 -16.46 -8.70
N LEU A 76 -7.81 -15.79 -8.67
CA LEU A 76 -8.02 -14.57 -9.45
C LEU A 76 -7.08 -13.46 -8.98
N LEU A 77 -6.98 -13.25 -7.67
CA LEU A 77 -6.07 -12.27 -7.08
C LEU A 77 -4.59 -12.59 -7.36
N ALA A 78 -4.21 -13.87 -7.33
CA ALA A 78 -2.85 -14.29 -7.67
C ALA A 78 -2.51 -14.00 -9.14
N ASN A 79 -3.46 -14.24 -10.06
CA ASN A 79 -3.29 -13.93 -11.47
C ASN A 79 -3.20 -12.41 -11.70
N GLU A 80 -4.08 -11.62 -11.08
CA GLU A 80 -4.02 -10.16 -11.15
C GLU A 80 -2.70 -9.62 -10.63
N TYR A 81 -2.21 -10.16 -9.50
CA TYR A 81 -0.92 -9.78 -8.95
C TYR A 81 0.24 -10.12 -9.91
N LEU A 82 0.18 -11.29 -10.56
CA LEU A 82 1.20 -11.71 -11.52
C LEU A 82 1.23 -10.77 -12.74
N SER A 83 0.07 -10.45 -13.32
CA SER A 83 -0.03 -9.48 -14.42
C SER A 83 0.41 -8.08 -13.99
N LEU A 84 0.07 -7.65 -12.77
CA LEU A 84 0.51 -6.36 -12.25
C LEU A 84 2.04 -6.31 -12.12
N ARG A 85 2.66 -7.40 -11.66
CA ARG A 85 4.12 -7.51 -11.54
C ARG A 85 4.80 -7.40 -12.90
N GLU A 86 4.32 -8.15 -13.89
CA GLU A 86 4.85 -8.09 -15.26
C GLU A 86 4.78 -6.67 -15.85
N ASN A 87 3.66 -5.97 -15.62
CA ASN A 87 3.49 -4.60 -16.08
C ASN A 87 4.45 -3.61 -15.39
N ILE A 88 4.72 -3.79 -14.10
CA ILE A 88 5.69 -2.97 -13.37
C ILE A 88 7.11 -3.21 -13.89
N ASP A 89 7.47 -4.47 -14.14
CA ASP A 89 8.78 -4.83 -14.67
C ASP A 89 8.99 -4.24 -16.08
N GLU A 90 7.98 -4.34 -16.96
CA GLU A 90 8.05 -3.75 -18.30
C GLU A 90 8.10 -2.22 -18.25
N ARG A 91 7.33 -1.57 -17.37
CA ARG A 91 7.42 -0.11 -17.17
C ARG A 91 8.82 0.30 -16.70
N THR A 92 9.41 -0.46 -15.80
CA THR A 92 10.77 -0.18 -15.30
C THR A 92 11.79 -0.32 -16.42
N ARG A 93 11.66 -1.34 -17.27
CA ARG A 93 12.51 -1.53 -18.44
C ARG A 93 12.37 -0.39 -19.45
N LEU A 94 11.14 0.02 -19.79
CA LEU A 94 10.89 1.16 -20.68
C LEU A 94 11.46 2.45 -20.10
N GLN A 95 11.28 2.67 -18.81
CA GLN A 95 11.86 3.82 -18.12
C GLN A 95 13.39 3.81 -18.16
N GLN A 96 14.03 2.64 -18.04
CA GLN A 96 15.48 2.52 -18.17
C GLN A 96 15.96 2.79 -19.59
N LEU A 97 15.18 2.39 -20.61
CA LEU A 97 15.47 2.70 -22.01
C LEU A 97 15.32 4.20 -22.31
N ASP A 98 14.33 4.86 -21.70
CA ASP A 98 14.13 6.30 -21.83
C ASP A 98 15.09 7.12 -20.94
N ALA A 99 15.56 6.55 -19.82
CA ALA A 99 16.49 7.20 -18.90
C ALA A 99 17.83 7.48 -19.59
N GLY A 100 18.14 8.76 -19.76
CA GLY A 100 19.30 9.26 -20.47
C GLY A 100 18.94 10.18 -21.63
N ALA A 101 17.71 10.10 -22.15
CA ALA A 101 17.22 11.05 -23.14
C ALA A 101 17.18 12.48 -22.58
N GLU A 102 16.83 12.63 -21.31
CA GLU A 102 16.82 13.89 -20.58
C GLU A 102 18.22 14.50 -20.37
N LYS A 103 19.29 13.69 -20.48
CA LYS A 103 20.68 14.18 -20.39
C LYS A 103 21.22 14.66 -21.74
N GLN A 104 20.70 14.10 -22.83
CA GLN A 104 21.20 14.38 -24.19
C GLN A 104 20.38 15.45 -24.92
N PHE A 105 19.09 15.58 -24.62
CA PHE A 105 18.19 16.48 -25.34
C PHE A 105 17.69 17.60 -24.44
N SER A 106 17.61 18.81 -25.00
CA SER A 106 16.91 19.90 -24.32
C SER A 106 15.41 19.57 -24.19
N PRO A 107 14.69 20.13 -23.19
CA PRO A 107 13.25 19.93 -23.06
C PRO A 107 12.46 20.24 -24.35
N LYS A 108 12.90 21.25 -25.11
CA LYS A 108 12.29 21.63 -26.40
C LYS A 108 12.47 20.54 -27.46
N GLU A 109 13.65 19.93 -27.54
CA GLU A 109 13.93 18.83 -28.48
C GLU A 109 13.21 17.54 -28.08
N MET A 110 13.09 17.25 -26.78
CA MET A 110 12.29 16.13 -26.31
C MET A 110 10.83 16.28 -26.73
N SER A 111 10.22 17.45 -26.51
CA SER A 111 8.84 17.73 -26.94
C SER A 111 8.67 17.62 -28.45
N ARG A 112 9.63 18.13 -29.23
CA ARG A 112 9.62 18.01 -30.70
C ARG A 112 9.69 16.56 -31.16
N ARG A 113 10.58 15.75 -30.57
CA ARG A 113 10.72 14.31 -30.89
C ARG A 113 9.48 13.51 -30.47
N ALA A 114 8.91 13.82 -29.31
CA ALA A 114 7.68 13.19 -28.84
C ALA A 114 6.51 13.49 -29.77
N ALA A 115 6.34 14.75 -30.20
CA ALA A 115 5.33 15.14 -31.18
C ALA A 115 5.56 14.44 -32.53
N ALA A 116 6.79 14.42 -33.03
CA ALA A 116 7.12 13.73 -34.29
C ALA A 116 6.81 12.23 -34.22
N ARG A 117 7.09 11.56 -33.10
CA ARG A 117 6.71 10.15 -32.87
C ARG A 117 5.19 9.95 -32.89
N ALA A 118 4.43 10.92 -32.39
CA ALA A 118 2.97 10.92 -32.43
C ALA A 118 2.39 11.38 -33.78
N GLY A 119 3.23 11.70 -34.78
CA GLY A 119 2.78 12.24 -36.07
C GLY A 119 2.26 13.68 -36.00
N LEU A 120 2.58 14.40 -34.93
CA LEU A 120 2.15 15.77 -34.67
C LEU A 120 3.29 16.75 -34.93
N GLN A 121 2.95 17.95 -35.42
CA GLN A 121 3.89 19.05 -35.53
C GLN A 121 3.78 19.95 -34.30
N MET A 122 4.90 20.19 -33.61
CA MET A 122 4.92 21.15 -32.51
C MET A 122 4.72 22.58 -33.05
N PRO A 123 3.86 23.39 -32.43
CA PRO A 123 3.75 24.81 -32.76
C PRO A 123 5.07 25.53 -32.42
N ASP A 124 5.43 26.52 -33.23
CA ASP A 124 6.59 27.37 -32.93
C ASP A 124 6.26 28.24 -31.72
N LEU A 125 6.80 27.86 -30.55
CA LEU A 125 6.59 28.57 -29.29
C LEU A 125 7.26 29.96 -29.23
N ASN A 126 7.92 30.43 -30.30
CA ASN A 126 8.42 31.80 -30.44
C ASN A 126 8.35 32.25 -31.91
N PRO A 127 7.21 32.81 -32.38
CA PRO A 127 7.17 33.50 -33.67
C PRO A 127 7.71 34.94 -33.60
N ASP A 128 7.71 35.59 -32.42
CA ASP A 128 7.89 37.04 -32.27
C ASP A 128 8.91 37.48 -31.18
N LEU A 129 10.15 36.98 -31.24
CA LEU A 129 11.29 37.66 -30.61
C LEU A 129 12.22 38.17 -31.73
N LYS A 130 11.89 39.35 -32.24
CA LYS A 130 12.79 40.24 -32.99
C LYS A 130 13.13 41.43 -32.13
#